data_AF-A0A7Y4JW04-F1
#
_entry.id   AF-A0A7Y4JW04-F1
#
_cell.length_a   1.000
_cell.length_b   1.000
_cell.length_c   1.000
_cell.angle_alpha   90.00
_cell.angle_beta   90.00
_cell.angle_gamma   90.00
#
_symmetry.space_group_name_H-M   'P 1'
#
loop_
_entity.id
_entity.type
_entity.pdbx_description
1 polymer ?
#
loop_
_entity_poly.entity_id
_entity_poly.type
_entity_poly.pdbx_seq_one_letter_code
_entity_poly.pdbx_strand_id
1 'polypeptide(L)'
;MHLKMTSRLLAAAFLSLVAGCQGEPTQTPEGSQSAQQLSAAAECVQRFDGITTCAKGNAVLSASEKGVQVTGLKDAKTDGVSSTFNDAITWSQDARVRVGSATGGIALSARDGDQVVSTLRMIPGKDRQVQVAPGFTGSPSGAFRMNVYNNGNLVGTTAQPQSMIIIFYSWWDFLDWYYWHWDFFSFRTRTGGSVGQDGACGWRLHAANTTFRVKLADGKEVVGDTAEFIEEIGDGAYPYRHFSGIDVNASATDFLITGESFGQEK
;
A
#
# COMPACT_ATOMS: atom_id res chain seq x y z
N MET A 1 17.16 31.14 -69.50
CA MET A 1 17.72 32.02 -68.47
C MET A 1 16.94 31.85 -67.18
N HIS A 2 17.67 31.71 -66.07
CA HIS A 2 17.25 31.81 -64.68
C HIS A 2 16.29 33.01 -64.45
N LEU A 3 15.36 33.00 -63.49
CA LEU A 3 15.65 33.00 -62.06
C LEU A 3 14.54 32.39 -61.19
N LYS A 4 15.00 31.71 -60.14
CA LYS A 4 14.28 31.35 -58.92
C LYS A 4 13.99 32.62 -58.09
N MET A 5 12.87 32.63 -57.36
CA MET A 5 12.85 33.09 -55.97
C MET A 5 11.80 32.34 -55.15
N THR A 6 12.32 31.74 -54.08
CA THR A 6 11.66 31.18 -52.89
C THR A 6 10.99 32.26 -52.05
N SER A 7 9.85 32.00 -51.42
CA SER A 7 9.77 31.77 -49.96
C SER A 7 8.32 31.59 -49.47
N ARG A 8 8.23 31.05 -48.26
CA ARG A 8 7.11 30.41 -47.56
C ARG A 8 6.04 31.37 -47.07
N LEU A 9 4.80 30.89 -46.88
CA LEU A 9 3.87 31.39 -45.86
C LEU A 9 2.91 30.27 -45.37
N LEU A 10 2.50 30.44 -44.11
CA LEU A 10 1.91 29.48 -43.16
C LEU A 10 0.62 28.77 -43.61
N ALA A 11 0.45 27.52 -43.16
CA ALA A 11 -0.86 26.88 -43.06
C ALA A 11 -1.51 27.27 -41.72
N ALA A 12 -2.62 28.01 -41.79
CA ALA A 12 -3.54 28.22 -40.69
C ALA A 12 -4.57 27.09 -40.69
N ALA A 13 -4.70 26.37 -39.57
CA ALA A 13 -5.80 25.43 -39.34
C ALA A 13 -6.70 26.02 -38.26
N PHE A 14 -7.91 26.40 -38.66
CA PHE A 14 -9.05 26.64 -37.78
C PHE A 14 -10.29 25.98 -38.39
N LEU A 15 -11.25 25.67 -37.50
CA LEU A 15 -12.61 25.16 -37.71
C LEU A 15 -12.73 23.64 -37.49
N SER A 16 -13.65 23.11 -36.69
CA SER A 16 -14.64 23.65 -35.75
C SER A 16 -15.37 22.46 -35.11
N LEU A 17 -15.73 22.58 -33.83
CA LEU A 17 -16.59 21.66 -33.10
C LEU A 17 -18.01 21.60 -33.69
N VAL A 18 -18.58 20.40 -33.84
CA VAL A 18 -20.04 20.16 -33.70
C VAL A 18 -20.27 18.81 -33.03
N ALA A 19 -21.13 18.83 -32.00
CA ALA A 19 -21.59 17.72 -31.18
C ALA A 19 -22.64 16.84 -31.89
N GLY A 20 -22.79 15.60 -31.44
CA GLY A 20 -23.89 14.71 -31.80
C GLY A 20 -23.91 13.42 -30.98
N CYS A 21 -24.62 13.45 -29.84
CA CYS A 21 -25.08 12.26 -29.12
C CYS A 21 -26.20 11.58 -29.92
N GLN A 22 -26.12 10.27 -30.17
CA GLN A 22 -27.29 9.38 -30.26
C GLN A 22 -26.87 7.90 -30.35
N GLY A 23 -27.39 7.08 -29.44
CA GLY A 23 -27.32 5.62 -29.52
C GLY A 23 -27.90 4.93 -28.29
N GLU A 24 -29.18 4.54 -28.35
CA GLU A 24 -29.87 3.55 -27.51
C GLU A 24 -30.97 2.91 -28.39
N PRO A 25 -31.58 1.75 -28.03
CA PRO A 25 -31.10 0.60 -27.24
C PRO A 25 -31.37 -0.76 -27.95
N THR A 26 -30.78 -1.86 -27.48
CA THR A 26 -31.36 -3.20 -27.72
C THR A 26 -31.28 -4.05 -26.46
N GLN A 27 -32.44 -4.58 -26.05
CA GLN A 27 -32.63 -5.46 -24.91
C GLN A 27 -32.15 -6.91 -25.17
N THR A 28 -31.82 -7.55 -24.05
CA THR A 28 -31.25 -8.88 -23.74
C THR A 28 -32.04 -10.10 -24.28
N PRO A 29 -31.46 -11.31 -24.20
CA PRO A 29 -31.87 -12.20 -23.09
C PRO A 29 -30.74 -12.97 -22.39
N GLU A 30 -31.04 -13.26 -21.13
CA GLU A 30 -30.29 -14.01 -20.12
C GLU A 30 -29.85 -15.42 -20.56
N GLY A 31 -28.72 -15.90 -20.01
CA GLY A 31 -28.29 -17.28 -20.18
C GLY A 31 -26.88 -17.58 -19.67
N SER A 32 -26.74 -17.68 -18.34
CA SER A 32 -25.76 -18.51 -17.61
C SER A 32 -24.33 -18.64 -18.18
N GLN A 33 -23.43 -17.75 -17.77
CA GLN A 33 -21.99 -18.02 -17.71
C GLN A 33 -21.39 -17.43 -16.43
N SER A 34 -21.76 -18.03 -15.29
CA SER A 34 -20.88 -17.98 -14.12
C SER A 34 -19.58 -18.71 -14.50
N ALA A 35 -18.47 -17.96 -14.57
CA ALA A 35 -17.11 -18.37 -14.98
C ALA A 35 -16.68 -18.10 -16.44
N GLN A 36 -17.04 -16.93 -16.98
CA GLN A 36 -16.24 -16.22 -18.00
C GLN A 36 -16.40 -14.73 -17.65
N GLN A 37 -15.37 -13.97 -17.29
CA GLN A 37 -14.24 -13.64 -18.14
C GLN A 37 -13.17 -12.93 -17.29
N LEU A 38 -12.27 -13.70 -16.68
CA LEU A 38 -11.02 -13.22 -16.05
C LEU A 38 -9.92 -12.90 -17.10
N SER A 39 -10.33 -12.57 -18.34
CA SER A 39 -9.40 -12.41 -19.47
C SER A 39 -9.57 -11.05 -20.14
N ALA A 40 -8.89 -10.06 -19.57
CA ALA A 40 -8.21 -8.99 -20.29
C ALA A 40 -7.08 -8.46 -19.38
N ALA A 41 -5.86 -8.31 -19.93
CA ALA A 41 -4.58 -7.98 -19.25
C ALA A 41 -3.91 -9.16 -18.53
N ALA A 42 -2.91 -9.78 -19.16
CA ALA A 42 -2.04 -10.79 -18.52
C ALA A 42 -1.22 -10.26 -17.33
N GLU A 43 -1.42 -9.02 -16.92
CA GLU A 43 -0.67 -8.34 -15.85
C GLU A 43 -1.55 -7.84 -14.70
N CYS A 44 -2.88 -7.77 -14.84
CA CYS A 44 -3.76 -7.25 -13.79
C CYS A 44 -4.95 -8.17 -13.49
N VAL A 45 -5.43 -8.15 -12.25
CA VAL A 45 -6.58 -8.92 -11.77
C VAL A 45 -7.48 -8.05 -10.89
N GLN A 46 -8.78 -8.36 -10.87
CA GLN A 46 -9.77 -7.71 -10.00
C GLN A 46 -10.43 -8.78 -9.13
N ARG A 47 -9.73 -9.19 -8.07
CA ARG A 47 -10.21 -10.24 -7.15
C ARG A 47 -10.97 -9.66 -5.95
N PHE A 48 -10.63 -8.44 -5.53
CA PHE A 48 -11.22 -7.75 -4.39
C PHE A 48 -12.07 -6.58 -4.90
N ASP A 49 -13.18 -6.31 -4.22
CA ASP A 49 -14.17 -5.35 -4.69
C ASP A 49 -13.57 -3.94 -4.81
N GLY A 50 -13.77 -3.30 -5.96
CA GLY A 50 -13.24 -1.97 -6.26
C GLY A 50 -11.71 -1.87 -6.34
N ILE A 51 -10.95 -2.97 -6.29
CA ILE A 51 -9.48 -2.98 -6.32
C ILE A 51 -8.97 -3.67 -7.59
N THR A 52 -8.10 -2.97 -8.32
CA THR A 52 -7.34 -3.55 -9.43
C THR A 52 -5.90 -3.80 -9.00
N THR A 53 -5.46 -5.05 -9.02
CA THR A 53 -4.10 -5.45 -8.65
C THR A 53 -3.30 -5.81 -9.89
N CYS A 54 -2.24 -5.08 -10.17
CA CYS A 54 -1.35 -5.30 -11.30
C CYS A 54 0.03 -5.80 -10.85
N ALA A 55 0.66 -6.69 -11.62
CA ALA A 55 2.02 -7.15 -11.39
C ALA A 55 3.02 -6.01 -11.62
N LYS A 56 4.11 -6.01 -10.85
CA LYS A 56 5.26 -5.12 -11.00
C LYS A 56 6.53 -5.93 -11.21
N GLY A 57 7.44 -5.41 -12.03
CA GLY A 57 8.74 -6.03 -12.28
C GLY A 57 8.59 -7.42 -12.90
N ASN A 58 9.22 -8.42 -12.31
CA ASN A 58 9.13 -9.82 -12.77
C ASN A 58 7.94 -10.59 -12.17
N ALA A 59 7.06 -9.91 -11.42
CA ALA A 59 5.97 -10.58 -10.74
C ALA A 59 4.95 -11.16 -11.73
N VAL A 60 4.36 -12.28 -11.35
CA VAL A 60 3.27 -12.92 -12.10
C VAL A 60 2.11 -13.17 -11.16
N LEU A 61 0.90 -12.80 -11.60
CA LEU A 61 -0.33 -12.92 -10.82
C LEU A 61 -1.18 -14.11 -11.26
N SER A 62 -1.78 -14.78 -10.29
CA SER A 62 -2.84 -15.77 -10.52
C SER A 62 -3.95 -15.57 -9.49
N ALA A 63 -5.13 -15.15 -9.94
CA ALA A 63 -6.30 -14.99 -9.09
C ALA A 63 -7.07 -16.30 -8.96
N SER A 64 -7.54 -16.60 -7.76
CA SER A 64 -8.40 -17.74 -7.44
C SER A 64 -9.36 -17.38 -6.30
N GLU A 65 -10.25 -18.30 -5.93
CA GLU A 65 -11.12 -18.13 -4.76
C GLU A 65 -10.33 -17.89 -3.46
N LYS A 66 -9.11 -18.43 -3.35
CA LYS A 66 -8.23 -18.26 -2.18
C LYS A 66 -7.60 -16.87 -2.08
N GLY A 67 -7.61 -16.08 -3.17
CA GLY A 67 -6.94 -14.78 -3.25
C GLY A 67 -6.11 -14.62 -4.51
N VAL A 68 -5.15 -13.68 -4.47
CA VAL A 68 -4.21 -13.39 -5.57
C VAL A 68 -2.84 -13.93 -5.22
N GLN A 69 -2.44 -15.00 -5.91
CA GLN A 69 -1.08 -15.54 -5.83
C GLN A 69 -0.13 -14.66 -6.63
N VAL A 70 0.98 -14.29 -6.02
CA VAL A 70 2.07 -13.50 -6.61
C VAL A 70 3.33 -14.36 -6.59
N THR A 71 3.97 -14.50 -7.74
CA THR A 71 5.23 -15.25 -7.91
C THR A 71 6.25 -14.41 -8.65
N GLY A 72 7.49 -14.89 -8.81
CA GLY A 72 8.55 -14.13 -9.52
C GLY A 72 9.22 -13.04 -8.68
N LEU A 73 9.05 -13.06 -7.36
CA LEU A 73 9.48 -12.03 -6.42
C LEU A 73 10.94 -12.21 -5.99
N LYS A 74 11.89 -11.62 -6.71
CA LYS A 74 13.33 -11.72 -6.42
C LYS A 74 13.89 -10.45 -5.81
N ASP A 75 13.40 -9.29 -6.22
CA ASP A 75 13.86 -7.99 -5.75
C ASP A 75 12.75 -7.18 -5.06
N ALA A 76 12.91 -6.93 -3.77
CA ALA A 76 12.00 -6.14 -2.95
C ALA A 76 11.93 -4.65 -3.33
N LYS A 77 12.71 -4.21 -4.33
CA LYS A 77 12.65 -2.86 -4.90
C LYS A 77 11.73 -2.76 -6.12
N THR A 78 11.58 -3.85 -6.88
CA THR A 78 10.94 -3.80 -8.21
C THR A 78 9.84 -4.83 -8.40
N ASP A 79 10.00 -6.03 -7.85
CA ASP A 79 9.05 -7.13 -8.06
C ASP A 79 7.94 -7.04 -7.02
N GLY A 80 6.69 -7.19 -7.44
CA GLY A 80 5.56 -7.04 -6.52
C GLY A 80 4.22 -6.84 -7.21
N VAL A 81 3.33 -6.14 -6.52
CA VAL A 81 2.04 -5.70 -7.04
C VAL A 81 1.82 -4.22 -6.82
N SER A 82 0.96 -3.64 -7.64
CA SER A 82 0.33 -2.34 -7.43
C SER A 82 -1.18 -2.56 -7.34
N SER A 83 -1.77 -2.24 -6.20
CA SER A 83 -3.22 -2.24 -6.01
C SER A 83 -3.73 -0.81 -6.14
N THR A 84 -4.69 -0.58 -7.03
CA THR A 84 -5.32 0.72 -7.26
C THR A 84 -6.81 0.68 -6.94
N PHE A 85 -7.30 1.79 -6.39
CA PHE A 85 -8.68 1.96 -5.94
C PHE A 85 -9.02 3.46 -5.90
N ASN A 86 -10.30 3.78 -5.75
CA ASN A 86 -10.75 5.16 -5.76
C ASN A 86 -10.68 5.80 -4.37
N ASP A 87 -10.04 6.97 -4.26
CA ASP A 87 -10.23 7.96 -3.17
C ASP A 87 -10.36 7.37 -1.75
N ALA A 88 -9.36 6.61 -1.32
CA ALA A 88 -9.38 5.92 -0.03
C ALA A 88 -8.82 6.79 1.11
N ILE A 89 -9.38 6.61 2.29
CA ILE A 89 -8.86 7.11 3.58
C ILE A 89 -8.31 5.98 4.46
N THR A 90 -8.66 4.73 4.15
CA THR A 90 -8.17 3.52 4.82
C THR A 90 -7.97 2.42 3.80
N TRP A 91 -6.98 1.57 4.04
CA TRP A 91 -6.70 0.37 3.26
C TRP A 91 -6.17 -0.70 4.19
N SER A 92 -6.55 -1.95 3.92
CA SER A 92 -6.06 -3.11 4.66
C SER A 92 -5.77 -4.25 3.70
N GLN A 93 -4.74 -5.04 4.02
CA GLN A 93 -4.40 -6.26 3.30
C GLN A 93 -4.08 -7.40 4.26
N ASP A 94 -4.69 -8.54 3.99
CA ASP A 94 -4.34 -9.83 4.57
C ASP A 94 -3.51 -10.62 3.58
N ALA A 95 -2.33 -11.06 4.00
CA ALA A 95 -1.46 -11.84 3.13
C ALA A 95 -0.69 -12.95 3.83
N ARG A 96 -0.40 -14.01 3.08
CA ARG A 96 0.59 -15.02 3.43
C ARG A 96 1.84 -14.75 2.63
N VAL A 97 2.94 -14.46 3.29
CA VAL A 97 4.23 -14.23 2.63
C VAL A 97 5.17 -15.36 3.02
N ARG A 98 6.20 -15.66 2.24
CA ARG A 98 7.33 -16.50 2.64
C ARG A 98 8.62 -15.89 2.12
N VAL A 99 9.24 -15.06 2.95
CA VAL A 99 10.56 -14.47 2.63
C VAL A 99 11.59 -15.59 2.57
N GLY A 100 12.11 -15.85 1.37
CA GLY A 100 12.92 -17.04 1.07
C GLY A 100 14.38 -16.96 1.47
N SER A 101 14.83 -15.82 2.01
CA SER A 101 16.21 -15.61 2.41
C SER A 101 16.31 -14.54 3.50
N ALA A 102 17.42 -14.56 4.25
CA ALA A 102 17.71 -13.56 5.28
C ALA A 102 17.96 -12.14 4.73
N THR A 103 18.06 -11.99 3.40
CA THR A 103 18.19 -10.69 2.72
C THR A 103 16.92 -10.27 2.01
N GLY A 104 15.89 -11.11 2.03
CA GLY A 104 14.57 -10.77 1.49
C GLY A 104 13.86 -9.76 2.38
N GLY A 105 12.71 -9.30 1.93
CA GLY A 105 11.95 -8.29 2.66
C GLY A 105 10.74 -7.83 1.86
N ILE A 106 9.97 -6.94 2.48
CA ILE A 106 8.76 -6.35 1.93
C ILE A 106 8.90 -4.84 2.02
N ALA A 107 8.46 -4.15 0.99
CA ALA A 107 8.36 -2.69 0.95
C ALA A 107 6.96 -2.32 0.46
N LEU A 108 6.26 -1.51 1.23
CA LEU A 108 4.98 -0.92 0.86
C LEU A 108 5.18 0.53 0.50
N SER A 109 4.40 1.03 -0.46
CA SER A 109 4.30 2.45 -0.77
C SER A 109 2.85 2.83 -0.98
N ALA A 110 2.34 3.74 -0.15
CA ALA A 110 1.06 4.37 -0.37
C ALA A 110 1.22 5.52 -1.38
N ARG A 111 0.25 5.63 -2.29
CA ARG A 111 0.29 6.55 -3.42
C ARG A 111 -0.98 7.36 -3.54
N ASP A 112 -0.80 8.62 -3.90
CA ASP A 112 -1.85 9.47 -4.45
C ASP A 112 -1.50 9.82 -5.90
N GLY A 113 -2.16 9.15 -6.85
CA GLY A 113 -1.74 9.11 -8.25
C GLY A 113 -0.30 8.62 -8.37
N ASP A 114 0.55 9.42 -9.01
CA ASP A 114 1.96 9.09 -9.22
C ASP A 114 2.85 9.41 -8.01
N GLN A 115 2.34 10.14 -7.02
CA GLN A 115 3.10 10.56 -5.85
C GLN A 115 3.12 9.47 -4.78
N VAL A 116 4.30 9.12 -4.28
CA VAL A 116 4.43 8.31 -3.05
C VAL A 116 4.24 9.23 -1.84
N VAL A 117 3.26 8.92 -1.00
CA VAL A 117 2.91 9.71 0.20
C VAL A 117 3.43 9.09 1.49
N SER A 118 3.65 7.78 1.48
CA SER A 118 4.25 7.08 2.62
C SER A 118 4.84 5.74 2.18
N THR A 119 5.80 5.25 2.93
CA THR A 119 6.45 3.96 2.71
C THR A 119 6.56 3.19 4.01
N LEU A 120 6.61 1.86 3.91
CA LEU A 120 6.92 0.97 5.02
C LEU A 120 7.84 -0.13 4.52
N ARG A 121 9.05 -0.23 5.07
CA ARG A 121 9.99 -1.30 4.73
C ARG A 121 10.15 -2.24 5.90
N MET A 122 10.11 -3.54 5.61
CA MET A 122 10.17 -4.59 6.62
C MET A 122 11.19 -5.63 6.18
N ILE A 123 12.19 -5.85 7.04
CA ILE A 123 13.35 -6.68 6.74
C ILE A 123 13.53 -7.66 7.89
N PRO A 124 13.37 -8.97 7.62
CA PRO A 124 13.80 -10.00 8.56
C PRO A 124 15.26 -9.83 8.97
N GLY A 125 15.50 -9.78 10.29
CA GLY A 125 16.81 -9.77 10.90
C GLY A 125 17.23 -11.16 11.42
N LYS A 126 18.29 -11.17 12.23
CA LYS A 126 18.69 -12.39 12.97
C LYS A 126 17.75 -12.64 14.15
N ASP A 127 17.72 -13.85 14.68
CA ASP A 127 17.11 -14.17 15.98
C ASP A 127 15.65 -13.72 16.16
N ARG A 128 14.80 -13.91 15.14
CA ARG A 128 13.36 -13.57 15.13
C ARG A 128 13.09 -12.06 15.22
N GLN A 129 14.04 -11.27 14.75
CA GLN A 129 13.91 -9.83 14.66
C GLN A 129 13.33 -9.43 13.31
N VAL A 130 12.58 -8.34 13.32
CA VAL A 130 12.16 -7.64 12.12
C VAL A 130 12.54 -6.19 12.29
N GLN A 131 13.32 -5.67 11.36
CA GLN A 131 13.51 -4.24 11.24
C GLN A 131 12.35 -3.65 10.45
N VAL A 132 11.65 -2.70 11.05
CA VAL A 132 10.55 -1.96 10.41
C VAL A 132 10.99 -0.52 10.22
N ALA A 133 10.81 0.04 9.03
CA ALA A 133 11.23 1.40 8.72
C ALA A 133 10.10 2.11 7.96
N PRO A 134 9.24 2.88 8.65
CA PRO A 134 8.28 3.75 7.99
C PRO A 134 9.00 4.99 7.43
N GLY A 135 8.47 5.54 6.35
CA GLY A 135 8.88 6.82 5.78
C GLY A 135 7.65 7.64 5.44
N PHE A 136 7.64 8.92 5.84
CA PHE A 136 6.53 9.83 5.63
C PHE A 136 7.02 11.09 4.93
N THR A 137 6.21 11.66 4.05
CA THR A 137 6.59 12.81 3.22
C THR A 137 5.90 14.12 3.60
N GLY A 138 4.96 14.09 4.54
CA GLY A 138 4.21 15.27 4.98
C GLY A 138 4.98 16.19 5.93
N SER A 139 6.09 15.71 6.54
CA SER A 139 7.04 16.54 7.26
C SER A 139 8.46 16.48 6.66
N PRO A 140 9.22 17.60 6.60
CA PRO A 140 10.59 17.61 6.10
C PRO A 140 11.55 16.70 6.88
N SER A 141 11.26 16.47 8.17
CA SER A 141 12.03 15.58 9.04
C SER A 141 11.63 14.11 8.94
N GLY A 142 10.49 13.79 8.30
CA GLY A 142 9.89 12.46 8.36
C GLY A 142 9.61 12.02 9.80
N ALA A 143 9.25 12.96 10.67
CA ALA A 143 8.97 12.68 12.08
C ALA A 143 7.77 11.76 12.21
N PHE A 144 7.87 10.79 13.12
CA PHE A 144 6.78 9.88 13.44
C PHE A 144 6.89 9.41 14.88
N ARG A 145 5.74 8.99 15.43
CA ARG A 145 5.66 8.23 16.68
C ARG A 145 5.29 6.79 16.39
N MET A 146 5.77 5.89 17.24
CA MET A 146 5.35 4.50 17.26
C MET A 146 4.54 4.26 18.53
N ASN A 147 3.32 3.75 18.35
CA ASN A 147 2.45 3.26 19.41
C ASN A 147 2.45 1.74 19.38
N VAL A 148 2.49 1.12 20.56
CA VAL A 148 2.40 -0.33 20.72
C VAL A 148 1.16 -0.66 21.52
N TYR A 149 0.31 -1.53 20.98
CA TYR A 149 -0.92 -1.98 21.62
C TYR A 149 -0.85 -3.47 21.95
N ASN A 150 -1.58 -3.86 22.98
CA ASN A 150 -1.83 -5.25 23.38
C ASN A 150 -3.32 -5.41 23.65
N ASN A 151 -3.99 -6.24 22.84
CA ASN A 151 -5.43 -6.44 22.84
C ASN A 151 -6.19 -5.10 22.78
N GLY A 152 -5.74 -4.21 21.89
CA GLY A 152 -6.31 -2.86 21.70
C GLY A 152 -5.94 -1.83 22.77
N ASN A 153 -5.24 -2.20 23.85
CA ASN A 153 -4.81 -1.28 24.89
C ASN A 153 -3.41 -0.72 24.58
N LEU A 154 -3.23 0.59 24.65
CA LEU A 154 -1.92 1.23 24.48
C LEU A 154 -0.99 0.86 25.64
N VAL A 155 0.13 0.19 25.34
CA VAL A 155 1.12 -0.26 26.34
C VAL A 155 2.44 0.49 26.27
N GLY A 156 2.70 1.20 25.17
CA GLY A 156 3.90 1.98 24.97
C GLY A 156 3.79 2.97 23.82
N THR A 157 4.51 4.07 23.93
CA THR A 157 4.67 5.06 22.86
C THR A 157 6.11 5.57 22.85
N THR A 158 6.66 5.86 21.68
CA THR A 158 7.99 6.45 21.54
C THR A 158 8.06 7.27 20.26
N ALA A 159 8.71 8.44 20.34
CA ALA A 159 9.12 9.16 19.15
C ALA A 159 10.29 8.41 18.48
N GLN A 160 10.24 8.26 17.15
CA GLN A 160 11.33 7.77 16.28
C GLN A 160 12.34 6.79 16.96
N PRO A 161 11.96 5.52 17.20
CA PRO A 161 12.86 4.57 17.85
C PRO A 161 14.09 4.28 16.98
N GLN A 162 15.31 4.42 17.53
CA GLN A 162 16.56 4.33 16.74
C GLN A 162 16.83 2.96 16.10
N SER A 163 16.30 1.89 16.66
CA SER A 163 16.54 0.52 16.18
C SER A 163 15.35 -0.05 15.39
N MET A 164 14.12 0.36 15.71
CA MET A 164 12.87 -0.12 15.08
C MET A 164 12.81 -1.65 14.92
N ILE A 165 13.28 -2.36 15.94
CA ILE A 165 13.32 -3.82 15.96
C ILE A 165 12.09 -4.35 16.71
N ILE A 166 11.29 -5.16 16.01
CA ILE A 166 10.25 -6.00 16.59
C ILE A 166 10.84 -7.40 16.80
N ILE A 167 10.68 -7.96 18.00
CA ILE A 167 11.24 -9.27 18.38
C ILE A 167 10.12 -10.24 18.72
N PHE A 168 10.07 -11.40 18.06
CA PHE A 168 9.05 -12.43 18.32
C PHE A 168 9.51 -13.45 19.37
N TYR A 169 8.53 -13.97 20.14
CA TYR A 169 8.76 -14.86 21.28
C TYR A 169 9.30 -16.23 20.91
N SER A 170 8.72 -16.86 19.89
CA SER A 170 9.16 -18.14 19.37
C SER A 170 9.49 -18.04 17.89
N TRP A 171 10.29 -19.00 17.41
CA TRP A 171 10.57 -19.10 15.97
C TRP A 171 9.30 -19.38 15.17
N TRP A 172 8.37 -20.15 15.76
CA TRP A 172 7.07 -20.43 15.17
C TRP A 172 6.20 -19.18 15.11
N ASP A 173 6.20 -18.31 16.13
CA ASP A 173 5.50 -17.02 16.09
C ASP A 173 6.05 -16.09 15.02
N PHE A 174 7.39 -16.05 14.90
CA PHE A 174 8.03 -15.33 13.81
C PHE A 174 7.61 -15.90 12.46
N LEU A 175 7.50 -17.23 12.33
CA LEU A 175 6.99 -17.97 11.18
C LEU A 175 5.47 -17.84 10.94
N ASP A 176 4.67 -17.62 11.97
CA ASP A 176 3.21 -17.45 11.90
C ASP A 176 2.82 -15.99 11.68
N TRP A 177 3.67 -15.05 12.09
CA TRP A 177 3.60 -13.66 11.66
C TRP A 177 3.73 -13.51 10.14
N TYR A 178 4.12 -14.57 9.42
CA TYR A 178 4.02 -14.64 7.96
C TYR A 178 2.57 -14.61 7.46
N TYR A 179 1.56 -14.71 8.34
CA TYR A 179 0.20 -14.23 8.12
C TYR A 179 0.12 -12.76 8.52
N TRP A 180 0.42 -11.91 7.57
CA TRP A 180 0.49 -10.48 7.79
C TRP A 180 -0.88 -9.84 7.65
N HIS A 181 -1.19 -8.94 8.58
CA HIS A 181 -2.25 -7.94 8.42
C HIS A 181 -1.61 -6.56 8.45
N TRP A 182 -1.79 -5.82 7.37
CA TRP A 182 -1.26 -4.47 7.19
C TRP A 182 -2.40 -3.49 6.99
N ASP A 183 -2.31 -2.34 7.63
CA ASP A 183 -3.19 -1.22 7.35
C ASP A 183 -2.39 0.02 6.95
N PHE A 184 -2.94 0.77 6.00
CA PHE A 184 -2.57 2.15 5.73
C PHE A 184 -3.79 3.05 5.91
N PHE A 185 -3.61 4.19 6.54
CA PHE A 185 -4.73 5.08 6.81
C PHE A 185 -4.30 6.54 6.90
N SER A 186 -5.20 7.44 6.52
CA SER A 186 -5.07 8.87 6.79
C SER A 186 -5.90 9.22 8.03
N PHE A 187 -5.29 9.99 8.94
CA PHE A 187 -5.99 10.55 10.08
C PHE A 187 -6.93 11.65 9.61
N ARG A 188 -8.18 11.50 10.02
CA ARG A 188 -9.22 12.52 9.84
C ARG A 188 -9.71 12.93 11.21
N THR A 189 -9.50 14.18 11.59
CA THR A 189 -10.11 14.67 12.82
C THR A 189 -11.60 14.85 12.60
N ARG A 190 -12.43 14.01 13.25
CA ARG A 190 -13.83 14.36 13.44
C ARG A 190 -13.93 15.54 14.42
N THR A 191 -14.98 16.35 14.26
CA THR A 191 -15.27 17.51 15.10
C THR A 191 -15.06 17.19 16.59
N GLY A 192 -14.07 17.83 17.22
CA GLY A 192 -13.72 17.64 18.64
C GLY A 192 -12.46 16.81 18.93
N GLY A 193 -11.77 16.25 17.91
CA GLY A 193 -10.47 15.60 18.05
C GLY A 193 -9.27 16.57 18.09
N SER A 194 -8.07 16.07 18.37
CA SER A 194 -6.84 16.86 18.33
C SER A 194 -6.55 17.34 16.92
N VAL A 195 -6.87 18.62 16.64
CA VAL A 195 -6.78 19.29 15.33
C VAL A 195 -5.41 19.17 14.65
N GLY A 196 -4.35 18.89 15.41
CA GLY A 196 -2.97 18.82 14.92
C GLY A 196 -2.57 17.53 14.20
N GLN A 197 -3.47 16.56 14.00
CA GLN A 197 -3.15 15.31 13.28
C GLN A 197 -4.00 15.09 12.02
N ASP A 198 -4.84 16.06 11.64
CA ASP A 198 -5.64 15.96 10.42
C ASP A 198 -4.73 15.92 9.18
N GLY A 199 -4.86 14.87 8.38
CA GLY A 199 -4.02 14.63 7.20
C GLY A 199 -2.69 13.93 7.47
N ALA A 200 -2.39 13.54 8.71
CA ALA A 200 -1.26 12.64 8.99
C ALA A 200 -1.54 11.25 8.44
N CYS A 201 -0.53 10.57 7.91
CA CYS A 201 -0.65 9.17 7.50
C CYS A 201 -0.16 8.21 8.58
N GLY A 202 -0.66 6.98 8.56
CA GLY A 202 -0.23 5.93 9.46
C GLY A 202 -0.14 4.56 8.81
N TRP A 203 0.84 3.79 9.28
CA TRP A 203 0.93 2.35 9.02
C TRP A 203 0.59 1.58 10.29
N ARG A 204 -0.17 0.50 10.17
CA ARG A 204 -0.40 -0.43 11.27
C ARG A 204 0.04 -1.83 10.85
N LEU A 205 0.74 -2.48 11.76
CA LEU A 205 1.14 -3.88 11.66
C LEU A 205 0.52 -4.65 12.80
N HIS A 206 -0.21 -5.72 12.47
CA HIS A 206 -0.89 -6.56 13.45
C HIS A 206 -0.43 -8.01 13.35
N ALA A 207 -0.20 -8.64 14.50
CA ALA A 207 0.18 -10.03 14.66
C ALA A 207 -1.03 -10.84 15.17
N ALA A 208 -1.79 -11.43 14.24
CA ALA A 208 -3.14 -11.94 14.54
C ALA A 208 -3.25 -12.97 15.68
N ASN A 209 -2.27 -13.86 15.82
CA ASN A 209 -2.32 -14.97 16.78
C ASN A 209 -1.10 -15.00 17.70
N THR A 210 -0.36 -13.90 17.80
CA THR A 210 0.88 -13.87 18.57
C THR A 210 1.18 -12.48 19.10
N THR A 211 2.23 -12.37 19.92
CA THR A 211 2.73 -11.10 20.42
C THR A 211 4.20 -10.94 20.05
N PHE A 212 4.69 -9.72 20.20
CA PHE A 212 6.08 -9.36 20.01
C PHE A 212 6.54 -8.42 21.12
N ARG A 213 7.86 -8.25 21.20
CA ARG A 213 8.53 -7.30 22.08
C ARG A 213 9.08 -6.15 21.25
N VAL A 214 8.97 -4.95 21.80
CA VAL A 214 9.63 -3.76 21.29
C VAL A 214 10.34 -3.06 22.43
N LYS A 215 11.58 -2.64 22.17
CA LYS A 215 12.33 -1.78 23.07
C LYS A 215 12.05 -0.32 22.71
N LEU A 216 11.47 0.42 23.65
CA LEU A 216 11.18 1.84 23.52
C LEU A 216 12.47 2.67 23.71
N ALA A 217 12.41 3.97 23.39
CA ALA A 217 13.57 4.87 23.50
C ALA A 217 14.11 5.03 24.93
N ASP A 218 13.26 4.88 25.94
CA ASP A 218 13.66 4.87 27.36
C ASP A 218 14.33 3.55 27.79
N GLY A 219 14.46 2.59 26.87
CA GLY A 219 15.03 1.27 27.11
C GLY A 219 14.04 0.25 27.68
N LYS A 220 12.81 0.65 28.00
CA LYS A 220 11.75 -0.24 28.46
C LYS A 220 11.34 -1.19 27.34
N GLU A 221 11.22 -2.47 27.67
CA GLU A 221 10.62 -3.45 26.77
C GLU A 221 9.12 -3.54 27.05
N VAL A 222 8.32 -3.47 25.98
CA VAL A 222 6.87 -3.65 26.04
C VAL A 222 6.45 -4.81 25.15
N VAL A 223 5.33 -5.44 25.51
CA VAL A 223 4.74 -6.59 24.82
C VAL A 223 3.46 -6.17 24.15
N GLY A 224 3.38 -6.31 22.83
CA GLY A 224 2.20 -5.95 22.05
C GLY A 224 1.89 -6.97 20.95
N ASP A 225 0.72 -6.81 20.35
CA ASP A 225 0.27 -7.52 19.14
C ASP A 225 0.12 -6.57 17.94
N THR A 226 0.14 -5.26 18.19
CA THR A 226 -0.05 -4.22 17.17
C THR A 226 0.99 -3.12 17.33
N ALA A 227 1.65 -2.77 16.23
CA ALA A 227 2.53 -1.62 16.14
C ALA A 227 1.94 -0.63 15.13
N GLU A 228 1.75 0.62 15.57
CA GLU A 228 1.21 1.69 14.74
C GLU A 228 2.25 2.80 14.63
N PHE A 229 2.55 3.21 13.41
CA PHE A 229 3.48 4.27 13.08
C PHE A 229 2.66 5.43 12.55
N ILE A 230 2.69 6.57 13.24
CA ILE A 230 1.91 7.74 12.89
C ILE A 230 2.86 8.88 12.57
N GLU A 231 2.68 9.48 11.40
CA GLU A 231 3.36 10.71 11.04
C GLU A 231 3.10 11.84 12.05
N GLU A 232 4.16 12.51 12.45
CA GLU A 232 4.07 13.77 13.21
C GLU A 232 4.11 14.91 12.20
N ILE A 233 2.95 15.54 11.99
CA ILE A 233 2.80 16.70 11.11
C ILE A 233 2.95 18.00 11.91
N GLY A 234 3.66 18.96 11.35
CA GLY A 234 3.78 20.31 11.89
C GLY A 234 2.78 21.27 11.26
N ASP A 235 2.68 22.48 11.80
CA ASP A 235 1.88 23.56 11.21
C ASP A 235 2.29 23.81 9.74
N GLY A 236 1.32 23.79 8.83
CA GLY A 236 1.55 24.00 7.39
C GLY A 236 1.94 22.74 6.60
N ALA A 237 1.93 21.55 7.20
CA ALA A 237 2.05 20.28 6.48
C ALA A 237 0.90 20.09 5.47
N TYR A 238 1.18 19.43 4.34
CA TYR A 238 0.17 19.14 3.32
C TYR A 238 -0.71 17.99 3.81
N PRO A 239 -2.04 18.17 3.96
CA PRO A 239 -2.88 17.10 4.45
C PRO A 239 -3.03 16.02 3.36
N TYR A 240 -2.61 14.79 3.64
CA TYR A 240 -2.99 13.64 2.83
C TYR A 240 -4.44 13.30 3.12
N ARG A 241 -5.34 13.78 2.27
CA ARG A 241 -6.79 13.59 2.45
C ARG A 241 -7.28 12.28 1.87
N HIS A 242 -6.59 11.77 0.86
CA HIS A 242 -6.87 10.50 0.22
C HIS A 242 -5.60 9.89 -0.35
N PHE A 243 -5.71 8.64 -0.74
CA PHE A 243 -4.73 7.91 -1.53
C PHE A 243 -5.48 6.97 -2.48
N SER A 244 -4.85 6.60 -3.58
CA SER A 244 -5.46 5.86 -4.69
C SER A 244 -4.70 4.59 -5.07
N GLY A 245 -3.61 4.28 -4.36
CA GLY A 245 -2.96 2.99 -4.53
C GLY A 245 -1.97 2.60 -3.45
N ILE A 246 -1.70 1.31 -3.40
CA ILE A 246 -0.67 0.69 -2.56
C ILE A 246 0.18 -0.21 -3.44
N ASP A 247 1.47 0.09 -3.48
CA ASP A 247 2.46 -0.84 -4.02
C ASP A 247 2.93 -1.77 -2.91
N VAL A 248 2.99 -3.07 -3.18
CA VAL A 248 3.65 -4.06 -2.32
C VAL A 248 4.76 -4.72 -3.13
N ASN A 249 6.00 -4.39 -2.80
CA ASN A 249 7.19 -4.99 -3.38
C ASN A 249 7.80 -6.00 -2.42
N ALA A 250 8.30 -7.13 -2.95
CA ALA A 250 8.84 -8.19 -2.11
C ALA A 250 9.95 -8.98 -2.78
N SER A 251 10.85 -9.52 -1.96
CA SER A 251 11.76 -10.60 -2.30
C SER A 251 11.33 -11.81 -1.47
N ALA A 252 10.55 -12.70 -2.09
CA ALA A 252 9.85 -13.77 -1.40
C ALA A 252 9.69 -15.00 -2.30
N THR A 253 9.70 -16.17 -1.67
CA THR A 253 9.43 -17.45 -2.37
C THR A 253 7.94 -17.73 -2.55
N ASP A 254 7.10 -17.09 -1.75
CA ASP A 254 5.64 -17.20 -1.84
C ASP A 254 5.01 -15.90 -1.36
N PHE A 255 3.94 -15.46 -2.01
CA PHE A 255 3.13 -14.31 -1.60
C PHE A 255 1.71 -14.48 -2.11
N LEU A 256 0.77 -14.67 -1.19
CA LEU A 256 -0.64 -14.85 -1.47
C LEU A 256 -1.42 -13.76 -0.74
N ILE A 257 -2.02 -12.85 -1.48
CA ILE A 257 -2.95 -11.85 -0.95
C ILE A 257 -4.29 -12.55 -0.76
N THR A 258 -4.73 -12.71 0.48
CA THR A 258 -5.96 -13.44 0.83
C THR A 258 -7.17 -12.51 1.04
N GLY A 259 -6.92 -11.24 1.33
CA GLY A 259 -7.93 -10.21 1.52
C GLY A 259 -7.34 -8.84 1.25
N GLU A 260 -8.15 -7.96 0.65
CA GLU A 260 -7.78 -6.56 0.46
C GLU A 260 -9.06 -5.73 0.47
N SER A 261 -9.02 -4.57 1.13
CA SER A 261 -10.14 -3.64 1.14
C SER A 261 -9.68 -2.21 1.33
N PHE A 262 -10.52 -1.26 0.91
CA PHE A 262 -10.33 0.16 1.18
C PHE A 262 -11.62 0.78 1.69
N GLY A 263 -11.50 1.88 2.41
CA GLY A 263 -12.62 2.67 2.91
C GLY A 263 -12.47 4.12 2.49
N GLN A 264 -13.58 4.74 2.13
CA GLN A 264 -13.67 6.14 1.70
C GLN A 264 -14.32 7.00 2.79
N GLU A 265 -14.21 8.32 2.66
CA GLU A 265 -14.99 9.24 3.49
C GLU A 265 -16.49 9.08 3.17
N LYS A 266 -17.32 8.97 4.21
CA LYS A 266 -18.78 8.83 4.07
C LYS A 266 -19.46 10.19 4.01
#